data_AF-A0A9E5LZP6-F1
#
_entry.id   AF-A0A9E5LZP6-F1
#
_cell.length_a   1.000
_cell.length_b   1.000
_cell.length_c   1.000
_cell.angle_alpha   90.00
_cell.angle_beta   90.00
_cell.angle_gamma   90.00
#
_symmetry.space_group_name_H-M   'P 1'
#
loop_
_entity.id
_entity.type
_entity.pdbx_description
1 polymer ?
#
loop_
_entity_poly.entity_id
_entity_poly.type
_entity_poly.pdbx_seq_one_letter_code
_entity_poly.pdbx_strand_id
1 'polypeptide(L)'
;NAFQIVNGGGATLLYAWCVPAAQAANYEVYASLVSGSLSAGSSATDTWLALTTTRNWLVSTTTLKYATINVGIRRVSTTTILASADINLEAEAV
;
A
#
# COMPACT_ATOMS: atom_id res chain seq x y z
N ASN A 1 1.87 -6.89 5.85
CA ASN A 1 0.97 -7.73 5.03
C ASN A 1 0.14 -6.82 4.14
N ALA A 2 -0.09 -7.20 2.89
CA ALA A 2 -1.05 -6.55 1.99
C ALA A 2 -2.38 -7.28 2.04
N PHE A 3 -3.45 -6.51 2.16
CA PHE A 3 -4.82 -7.01 2.12
C PHE A 3 -5.60 -6.28 1.02
N GLN A 4 -6.55 -6.98 0.41
CA GLN A 4 -7.54 -6.40 -0.49
C GLN A 4 -8.91 -6.40 0.19
N ILE A 5 -9.64 -5.30 0.05
CA ILE A 5 -11.04 -5.19 0.44
C ILE A 5 -11.80 -4.76 -0.82
N VAL A 6 -12.79 -5.56 -1.21
CA VAL A 6 -13.65 -5.29 -2.38
C VAL A 6 -15.08 -5.10 -1.90
N ASN A 7 -15.77 -4.05 -2.34
CA ASN A 7 -17.18 -3.78 -2.05
C ASN A 7 -17.56 -3.79 -0.55
N GLY A 8 -16.65 -3.33 0.32
CA GLY A 8 -16.87 -3.32 1.77
C GLY A 8 -16.91 -4.71 2.43
N GLY A 9 -16.46 -5.75 1.72
CA GLY A 9 -16.35 -7.12 2.23
C GLY A 9 -15.22 -7.32 3.23
N GLY A 10 -14.94 -8.59 3.56
CA GLY A 10 -13.83 -8.95 4.43
C GLY A 10 -12.46 -8.68 3.80
N ALA A 11 -11.47 -8.32 4.61
CA ALA A 11 -10.10 -8.18 4.17
C ALA A 11 -9.51 -9.54 3.78
N THR A 12 -9.10 -9.67 2.51
CA THR A 12 -8.41 -10.86 1.99
C THR A 12 -6.92 -10.62 2.00
N LEU A 13 -6.16 -11.49 2.69
CA LEU A 13 -4.69 -11.43 2.68
C LEU A 13 -4.19 -11.81 1.29
N LEU A 14 -3.42 -10.91 0.66
CA LEU A 14 -2.75 -11.20 -0.61
C LEU A 14 -1.34 -11.74 -0.38
N TYR A 15 -0.53 -11.03 0.41
CA TYR A 15 0.86 -11.42 0.70
C TYR A 15 1.43 -10.75 1.94
N ALA A 16 2.51 -11.31 2.49
CA ALA A 16 3.27 -10.72 3.59
C ALA A 16 4.38 -9.79 3.07
N TRP A 17 4.51 -8.60 3.65
CA TRP A 17 5.51 -7.61 3.24
C TRP A 17 6.86 -7.80 3.93
N CYS A 18 6.85 -8.49 5.07
CA CYS A 18 8.03 -8.79 5.85
C CYS A 18 7.84 -10.17 6.46
N VAL A 19 8.78 -11.08 6.18
CA VAL A 19 8.80 -12.44 6.73
C VAL A 19 10.19 -12.71 7.30
N PRO A 20 10.31 -13.05 8.60
CA PRO A 20 9.24 -13.13 9.60
C PRO A 20 8.72 -11.74 10.00
N ALA A 21 7.43 -11.64 10.35
CA ALA A 21 6.77 -10.37 10.69
C ALA A 21 7.42 -9.62 11.87
N ALA A 22 8.09 -10.35 12.78
CA ALA A 22 8.86 -9.77 13.88
C ALA A 22 9.98 -8.81 13.42
N GLN A 23 10.40 -8.88 12.16
CA GLN A 23 11.42 -8.00 11.60
C GLN A 23 10.88 -6.68 11.09
N ALA A 24 9.56 -6.44 11.10
CA ALA A 24 8.94 -5.25 10.52
C ALA A 24 9.48 -3.92 11.10
N ALA A 25 9.98 -3.91 12.34
CA ALA A 25 10.62 -2.74 12.96
C ALA A 25 11.91 -2.29 12.25
N ASN A 26 12.55 -3.18 11.48
CA ASN A 26 13.79 -2.91 10.77
C ASN A 26 13.56 -2.35 9.36
N TYR A 27 12.30 -2.25 8.92
CA TYR A 27 11.95 -1.90 7.56
C TYR A 27 10.88 -0.81 7.50
N GLU A 28 10.92 -0.06 6.41
CA GLU A 28 9.98 1.00 6.09
C GLU A 28 9.53 0.87 4.64
N VAL A 29 8.35 1.41 4.37
CA VAL A 29 7.72 1.43 3.06
C VAL A 29 7.56 2.86 2.58
N TYR A 30 7.79 3.04 1.29
CA TYR A 30 7.47 4.25 0.55
C TYR A 30 6.44 3.91 -0.51
N ALA A 31 5.37 4.70 -0.60
CA ALA A 31 4.43 4.61 -1.69
C ALA A 31 4.42 5.93 -2.45
N SER A 32 4.63 5.90 -3.76
CA SER A 32 4.41 7.03 -4.66
C SER A 32 3.21 6.77 -5.56
N LEU A 33 2.44 7.82 -5.83
CA LEU A 33 1.36 7.77 -6.80
C LEU A 33 1.96 7.86 -8.21
N VAL A 34 1.76 6.80 -9.00
CA VAL A 34 2.22 6.74 -10.40
C VAL A 34 1.16 7.34 -11.32
N SER A 35 -0.12 7.03 -11.08
CA SER A 35 -1.25 7.52 -11.87
C SER A 35 -2.57 7.48 -11.09
N GLY A 36 -3.57 8.22 -11.58
CA GLY A 36 -4.91 8.27 -10.98
C GLY A 36 -4.97 9.12 -9.71
N SER A 37 -5.85 8.78 -8.78
CA SER A 37 -5.94 9.45 -7.49
C SER A 37 -6.42 8.53 -6.38
N LEU A 38 -5.78 8.63 -5.22
CA LEU A 38 -6.23 7.95 -4.01
C LEU A 38 -7.43 8.67 -3.39
N SER A 39 -8.21 7.93 -2.61
CA SER A 39 -9.31 8.47 -1.82
C SER A 39 -8.86 8.97 -0.46
N ALA A 40 -9.68 9.84 0.12
CA ALA A 40 -9.50 10.32 1.49
C ALA A 40 -9.41 9.15 2.48
N GLY A 41 -8.56 9.31 3.51
CA GLY A 41 -8.25 8.24 4.47
C GLY A 41 -7.09 7.33 4.05
N SER A 42 -6.49 7.56 2.88
CA SER A 42 -5.24 6.89 2.49
C SER A 42 -4.07 7.33 3.39
N SER A 43 -3.14 6.41 3.61
CA SER A 43 -1.85 6.67 4.23
C SER A 43 -1.05 7.64 3.36
N ALA A 44 -0.16 8.41 3.99
CA ALA A 44 0.66 9.37 3.28
C ALA A 44 1.45 8.69 2.15
N THR A 45 1.50 9.34 0.99
CA THR A 45 2.42 9.02 -0.10
C THR A 45 3.65 9.90 -0.01
N ASP A 46 4.67 9.54 -0.77
CA ASP A 46 5.91 10.28 -0.90
C ASP A 46 6.67 10.51 0.41
N THR A 47 6.49 9.57 1.33
CA THR A 47 7.15 9.55 2.63
C THR A 47 7.42 8.11 3.07
N TRP A 48 8.47 7.95 3.87
CA TRP A 48 8.80 6.66 4.46
C TRP A 48 7.95 6.40 5.70
N LEU A 49 7.26 5.26 5.70
CA LEU A 49 6.33 4.84 6.73
C LEU A 49 6.81 3.52 7.34
N ALA A 50 6.85 3.44 8.68
CA ALA A 50 7.23 2.21 9.37
C ALA A 50 6.28 1.05 9.02
N LEU A 51 6.84 -0.15 8.81
CA LEU A 51 6.08 -1.39 8.57
C LEU A 51 5.47 -2.03 9.83
N THR A 52 5.74 -1.47 11.01
CA THR A 52 5.17 -1.92 12.29
C THR A 52 3.69 -1.58 12.47
N THR A 53 3.12 -0.79 11.56
CA THR A 53 1.71 -0.39 11.59
C THR A 53 1.06 -0.68 10.25
N THR A 54 -0.25 -0.93 10.27
CA THR A 54 -1.04 -1.14 9.05
C THR A 54 -1.09 0.14 8.23
N ARG A 55 -0.81 0.02 6.93
CA ARG A 55 -0.91 1.10 5.95
C ARG A 55 -2.01 0.79 4.95
N ASN A 56 -2.83 1.79 4.65
CA ASN A 56 -3.98 1.66 3.76
C ASN A 56 -3.86 2.70 2.66
N TRP A 57 -3.80 2.29 1.40
CA TRP A 57 -4.00 3.17 0.25
C TRP A 57 -5.28 2.73 -0.45
N LEU A 58 -6.19 3.67 -0.65
CA LEU A 58 -7.59 3.37 -0.93
C LEU A 58 -8.02 4.05 -2.23
N VAL A 59 -8.86 3.37 -2.99
CA VAL A 59 -9.70 3.97 -4.02
C VAL A 59 -11.14 3.64 -3.67
N SER A 60 -11.98 4.68 -3.64
CA SER A 60 -13.41 4.62 -3.38
C SER A 60 -14.11 5.62 -4.28
N THR A 61 -15.30 5.26 -4.75
CA THR A 61 -15.94 6.01 -5.83
C THR A 61 -17.41 5.60 -6.01
N THR A 62 -18.20 6.45 -6.66
CA THR A 62 -19.56 6.16 -7.15
C THR A 62 -19.61 5.92 -8.67
N THR A 63 -18.46 5.96 -9.34
CA THR A 63 -18.25 5.66 -10.77
C THR A 63 -16.89 4.99 -10.96
N LEU A 64 -16.58 4.34 -12.08
CA LEU A 64 -15.28 3.67 -12.25
C LEU A 64 -14.06 4.58 -11.95
N LYS A 65 -13.14 4.13 -11.09
CA LYS A 65 -11.95 4.88 -10.67
C LYS A 65 -10.74 3.96 -10.48
N TYR A 66 -9.58 4.46 -10.91
CA TYR A 66 -8.30 3.76 -10.84
C TYR A 66 -7.23 4.60 -10.14
N ALA A 67 -6.29 3.92 -9.49
CA ALA A 67 -5.01 4.49 -9.10
C ALA A 67 -3.91 3.43 -9.20
N THR A 68 -2.71 3.85 -9.59
CA THR A 68 -1.51 3.00 -9.52
C THR A 68 -0.55 3.62 -8.52
N ILE A 69 -0.12 2.84 -7.52
CA ILE A 69 0.97 3.24 -6.63
C ILE A 69 2.18 2.34 -6.85
N ASN A 70 3.37 2.91 -6.83
CA ASN A 70 4.59 2.14 -6.68
C ASN A 70 4.94 2.05 -5.21
N VAL A 71 5.12 0.83 -4.72
CA VAL A 71 5.50 0.56 -3.33
C VAL A 71 6.94 0.08 -3.32
N GLY A 72 7.80 0.72 -2.53
CA GLY A 72 9.18 0.32 -2.29
C GLY A 72 9.42 0.03 -0.81
N ILE A 73 10.16 -1.03 -0.50
CA ILE A 73 10.57 -1.40 0.86
C ILE A 73 12.07 -1.29 1.00
N ARG A 74 12.53 -0.73 2.11
CA ARG A 74 13.96 -0.68 2.49
C ARG A 74 14.16 -0.90 3.98
N ARG A 75 15.42 -1.05 4.40
CA ARG A 75 15.79 -0.95 5.81
C ARG A 75 15.70 0.50 6.27
N VAL A 76 15.27 0.70 7.52
CA VAL A 76 15.14 2.03 8.13
C VAL A 76 16.42 2.83 7.96
N SER A 77 16.28 4.07 7.50
CA SER A 77 17.38 5.03 7.33
C SER A 77 18.48 4.60 6.34
N THR A 78 18.16 3.72 5.40
CA THR A 78 19.05 3.36 4.28
C THR A 78 18.54 3.96 2.97
N THR A 79 19.28 3.83 1.86
CA THR A 79 18.82 4.33 0.55
C THR A 79 18.47 3.21 -0.43
N THR A 80 18.89 1.98 -0.16
CA THR A 80 18.70 0.84 -1.07
C THR A 80 17.29 0.26 -0.95
N ILE A 81 16.55 0.24 -2.06
CA ILE A 81 15.29 -0.48 -2.18
C ILE A 81 15.58 -1.99 -2.25
N LEU A 82 14.93 -2.76 -1.39
CA LEU A 82 15.08 -4.21 -1.31
C LEU A 82 13.97 -4.96 -2.05
N ALA A 83 12.80 -4.36 -2.15
CA ALA A 83 11.67 -4.87 -2.91
C ALA A 83 10.83 -3.70 -3.43
N SER A 84 10.29 -3.83 -4.64
CA SER A 84 9.28 -2.91 -5.14
C SER A 84 8.20 -3.64 -5.93
N ALA A 85 7.02 -3.02 -6.00
CA ALA A 85 5.91 -3.49 -6.81
C ALA A 85 4.99 -2.32 -7.18
N ASP A 86 4.42 -2.38 -8.38
CA ASP A 86 3.28 -1.55 -8.74
C ASP A 86 1.99 -2.23 -8.28
N ILE A 87 1.15 -1.46 -7.59
CA ILE A 87 -0.14 -1.90 -7.08
C ILE A 87 -1.23 -1.11 -7.80
N ASN A 88 -2.04 -1.82 -8.58
CA ASN A 88 -3.20 -1.28 -9.25
C ASN A 88 -4.40 -1.37 -8.30
N LEU A 89 -5.01 -0.22 -8.04
CA LEU A 89 -6.21 -0.08 -7.25
C LEU A 89 -7.36 0.29 -8.20
N GLU A 90 -8.45 -0.44 -8.09
CA GLU A 90 -9.66 -0.23 -8.88
C GLU A 90 -10.86 -0.25 -7.94
N ALA A 91 -11.80 0.66 -8.20
CA ALA A 91 -13.12 0.62 -7.62
C ALA A 91 -14.13 1.07 -8.67
N GLU A 92 -15.30 0.42 -8.67
CA GLU A 92 -16.45 0.79 -9.49
C GLU A 92 -17.71 0.78 -8.62
N ALA A 93 -18.73 1.53 -9.04
CA ALA A 93 -20.05 1.38 -8.44
C ALA A 93 -20.71 0.11 -8.99
N VAL A 94 -21.32 -0.65 -8.10
CA VAL A 94 -22.17 -1.81 -8.44
C VAL A 94 -23.51 -1.32 -9.00
#